data_AF-A0A317M349-F1
#
_entry.id   AF-A0A317M349-F1
#
_cell.length_a   1.000
_cell.length_b   1.000
_cell.length_c   1.000
_cell.angle_alpha   90.00
_cell.angle_beta   90.00
_cell.angle_gamma   90.00
#
_symmetry.space_group_name_H-M   'P 1'
#
loop_
_entity.id
_entity.type
_entity.pdbx_description
1 polymer ?
#
loop_
_entity_poly.entity_id
_entity_poly.type
_entity_poly.pdbx_seq_one_letter_code
_entity_poly.pdbx_strand_id
1 'polypeptide(L)'
;MRISATICILSLLLSTAVKAQESIRYTGNTLVNVDYHHGQLRPVMGVHSIQIMRANREHPELGDKMGWTYNHAPMLAYWNKRFYVEYLSDEKGESIPPGQTLLLSSEDGYNWGMPVVLFPPYKIPDGTVKEGHPGVAKDLFAVMHQRMGFYVSKSNKLLALGFYGICLDAKDDPNDGNGIGRVVREILPDGKFGPVYFIRYNKKWNKDNTSYPFYTSSKDKAFVAACNELLATPLMTQQWNEEADRDDPLISLQKQYKAFCYYHLPDGRVVGLWKNALTSMSKDEGRTWGTVARAPGFVNSNAKIWGQRTTDGRFATVYNPSEYRWPLALSVSKDGIDYTNLLLVNGEITPMRYGGNYKSYGPQYVRGIEEGNGNPPDSNLWVTYSMNKEDIWVSVIPVPVIDKAPAHVNDVFPELKPSTALKDWNIYSPRWAPVSIGKVPGVKAEQQLILEDKDPFDYGKAERLFPASSKLSVSFTVTAAQNSHGALHVELQDGKGTPGLRLVFDADSVFKAKAGARFKNFMKYSPDSMYNVRLTINTTNRFYTINVNGKDVLTSLMFAPVDKLERIVFRTGEPRHFPDADTPADQEYDLKQAGEQEARNAKFYIRSLKTAEL
;
A
#
# COMPACT_ATOMS: atom_id res chain seq x y z
N MET A 1 -32.65 76.75 -5.59
CA MET A 1 -31.75 76.77 -4.42
C MET A 1 -31.40 75.32 -4.08
N ARG A 2 -30.10 74.94 -4.20
CA ARG A 2 -29.42 73.74 -3.65
C ARG A 2 -29.88 72.36 -4.20
N ILE A 3 -29.15 71.68 -5.07
CA ILE A 3 -27.86 70.95 -4.92
C ILE A 3 -27.90 69.93 -3.77
N SER A 4 -27.52 68.68 -4.13
CA SER A 4 -27.12 67.53 -3.29
C SER A 4 -28.16 66.43 -3.08
N ALA A 5 -28.20 65.46 -4.02
CA ALA A 5 -28.51 64.06 -3.73
C ALA A 5 -28.07 63.16 -4.91
N THR A 6 -26.79 63.22 -5.26
CA THR A 6 -26.19 62.27 -6.20
C THR A 6 -24.80 61.97 -5.66
N ILE A 7 -24.70 60.96 -4.82
CA ILE A 7 -23.51 60.24 -4.31
C ILE A 7 -24.03 59.46 -3.10
N CYS A 8 -24.02 58.12 -3.17
CA CYS A 8 -24.17 57.13 -2.09
C CYS A 8 -25.01 55.88 -2.45
N ILE A 9 -25.15 55.50 -3.72
CA ILE A 9 -25.59 54.14 -4.11
C ILE A 9 -24.57 53.49 -5.06
N LEU A 10 -23.27 53.81 -4.89
CA LEU A 10 -22.19 53.17 -5.65
C LEU A 10 -20.95 52.87 -4.79
N SER A 11 -21.13 52.73 -3.48
CA SER A 11 -20.06 52.45 -2.52
C SER A 11 -20.38 51.30 -1.54
N LEU A 12 -21.50 50.58 -1.75
CA LEU A 12 -21.88 49.41 -0.95
C LEU A 12 -21.86 48.08 -1.74
N LEU A 13 -21.09 48.03 -2.82
CA LEU A 13 -20.56 46.78 -3.38
C LEU A 13 -19.08 46.67 -3.00
N LEU A 14 -18.77 46.85 -1.71
CA LEU A 14 -17.59 46.24 -1.13
C LEU A 14 -17.86 44.75 -1.12
N SER A 15 -17.51 44.13 -2.24
CA SER A 15 -17.26 42.71 -2.38
C SER A 15 -16.47 42.24 -1.17
N THR A 16 -17.16 41.68 -0.18
CA THR A 16 -16.58 40.71 0.73
C THR A 16 -16.24 39.51 -0.13
N ALA A 17 -15.13 39.61 -0.86
CA ALA A 17 -14.42 38.44 -1.34
C ALA A 17 -14.02 37.68 -0.09
N VAL A 18 -14.89 36.77 0.35
CA VAL A 18 -14.54 35.72 1.29
C VAL A 18 -13.35 35.04 0.61
N LYS A 19 -12.13 35.36 1.06
CA LYS A 19 -10.95 34.66 0.58
C LYS A 19 -11.17 33.21 0.99
N ALA A 20 -11.47 32.36 0.01
CA ALA A 20 -11.55 30.93 0.22
C ALA A 20 -10.26 30.51 0.95
N GLN A 21 -10.41 29.77 2.05
CA GLN A 21 -9.26 29.23 2.75
C GLN A 21 -8.44 28.41 1.76
N GLU A 22 -7.14 28.70 1.66
CA GLU A 22 -6.24 27.90 0.83
C GLU A 22 -6.27 26.44 1.33
N SER A 23 -6.46 25.52 0.39
CA SER A 23 -6.61 24.09 0.63
C SER A 23 -5.86 23.37 -0.45
N ILE A 24 -5.31 22.20 -0.12
CA ILE A 24 -4.85 21.29 -1.17
C ILE A 24 -6.02 20.90 -2.07
N ARG A 25 -5.70 20.60 -3.32
CA ARG A 25 -6.68 20.27 -4.36
C ARG A 25 -6.06 19.40 -5.44
N TYR A 26 -6.88 18.56 -6.04
CA TYR A 26 -6.55 17.84 -7.25
C TYR A 26 -7.12 18.58 -8.45
N THR A 27 -6.26 19.02 -9.35
CA THR A 27 -6.59 19.77 -10.57
C THR A 27 -6.29 18.99 -11.84
N GLY A 28 -5.87 17.72 -11.70
CA GLY A 28 -5.79 16.78 -12.82
C GLY A 28 -7.19 16.33 -13.29
N ASN A 29 -7.24 15.76 -14.49
CA ASN A 29 -8.49 15.28 -15.11
C ASN A 29 -8.58 13.73 -15.18
N THR A 30 -7.56 13.02 -14.69
CA THR A 30 -7.55 11.56 -14.67
C THR A 30 -8.47 11.07 -13.55
N LEU A 31 -9.36 10.13 -13.88
CA LEU A 31 -10.28 9.46 -12.97
C LEU A 31 -10.12 7.96 -13.10
N VAL A 32 -10.45 7.23 -12.04
CA VAL A 32 -10.46 5.77 -12.10
C VAL A 32 -11.75 5.24 -12.70
N ASN A 33 -11.63 4.10 -13.38
CA ASN A 33 -12.76 3.23 -13.68
C ASN A 33 -12.84 2.11 -12.64
N VAL A 34 -13.92 2.09 -11.86
CA VAL A 34 -14.09 1.17 -10.71
C VAL A 34 -14.21 -0.30 -11.12
N ASP A 35 -14.60 -0.58 -12.37
CA ASP A 35 -14.73 -1.94 -12.92
C ASP A 35 -13.37 -2.63 -13.15
N TYR A 36 -12.27 -1.90 -12.97
CA TYR A 36 -10.91 -2.41 -13.09
C TYR A 36 -10.18 -2.24 -11.77
N HIS A 37 -9.56 -3.31 -11.26
CA HIS A 37 -8.76 -3.25 -10.03
C HIS A 37 -7.66 -2.18 -10.09
N HIS A 38 -7.04 -2.01 -11.25
CA HIS A 38 -6.02 -1.00 -11.51
C HIS A 38 -6.58 0.38 -11.91
N GLY A 39 -7.91 0.57 -11.89
CA GLY A 39 -8.57 1.84 -12.16
C GLY A 39 -8.40 2.39 -13.57
N GLN A 40 -7.87 1.60 -14.51
CA GLN A 40 -7.34 2.08 -15.81
C GLN A 40 -6.28 3.19 -15.69
N LEU A 41 -5.55 3.22 -14.57
CA LEU A 41 -4.46 4.16 -14.35
C LEU A 41 -3.15 3.65 -14.95
N ARG A 42 -2.36 4.57 -15.51
CA ARG A 42 -0.97 4.32 -15.86
C ARG A 42 -0.13 4.19 -14.58
N PRO A 43 0.75 3.19 -14.46
CA PRO A 43 1.62 3.06 -13.30
C PRO A 43 2.78 4.04 -13.29
N VAL A 44 3.23 4.34 -12.07
CA VAL A 44 4.54 4.93 -11.86
C VAL A 44 5.59 3.90 -12.22
N MET A 45 6.55 4.27 -13.06
CA MET A 45 7.65 3.40 -13.47
C MET A 45 8.52 3.00 -12.27
N GLY A 46 8.84 1.72 -12.16
CA GLY A 46 9.78 1.20 -11.15
C GLY A 46 9.17 0.95 -9.76
N VAL A 47 7.84 0.94 -9.62
CA VAL A 47 7.21 0.60 -8.33
C VAL A 47 7.37 -0.87 -8.04
N HIS A 48 7.88 -1.21 -6.85
CA HIS A 48 7.85 -2.60 -6.36
C HIS A 48 6.89 -2.71 -5.18
N SER A 49 5.89 -3.58 -5.31
CA SER A 49 4.95 -3.94 -4.25
C SER A 49 5.32 -5.33 -3.71
N ILE A 50 5.70 -5.37 -2.44
CA ILE A 50 6.26 -6.55 -1.77
C ILE A 50 5.33 -6.96 -0.63
N GLN A 51 4.89 -8.22 -0.63
CA GLN A 51 4.13 -8.78 0.48
C GLN A 51 5.09 -9.12 1.61
N ILE A 52 4.91 -8.48 2.77
CA ILE A 52 5.82 -8.65 3.91
C ILE A 52 5.28 -9.64 4.94
N MET A 53 3.95 -9.84 4.95
CA MET A 53 3.28 -10.87 5.73
C MET A 53 2.07 -11.40 4.95
N ARG A 54 1.98 -12.73 4.85
CA ARG A 54 0.86 -13.46 4.25
C ARG A 54 0.13 -14.22 5.36
N ALA A 55 -1.13 -13.91 5.61
CA ALA A 55 -1.91 -14.62 6.63
C ALA A 55 -2.11 -16.09 6.25
N ASN A 56 -2.00 -16.97 7.24
CA ASN A 56 -2.25 -18.39 7.09
C ASN A 56 -2.72 -18.98 8.42
N ARG A 57 -3.99 -19.40 8.50
CA ARG A 57 -4.57 -19.98 9.71
C ARG A 57 -4.22 -21.45 9.87
N GLU A 58 -4.19 -22.20 8.77
CA GLU A 58 -3.93 -23.65 8.76
C GLU A 58 -2.46 -23.98 9.00
N HIS A 59 -1.54 -23.12 8.53
CA HIS A 59 -0.09 -23.24 8.67
C HIS A 59 0.53 -21.95 9.24
N PRO A 60 0.30 -21.64 10.54
CA PRO A 60 0.75 -20.40 11.17
C PRO A 60 2.25 -20.13 11.00
N GLU A 61 3.09 -21.16 10.99
CA GLU A 61 4.54 -21.06 10.82
C GLU A 61 4.96 -20.46 9.47
N LEU A 62 4.07 -20.50 8.47
CA LEU A 62 4.26 -19.87 7.15
C LEU A 62 3.72 -18.43 7.09
N GLY A 63 3.06 -17.95 8.15
CA GLY A 63 2.48 -16.62 8.28
C GLY A 63 3.09 -15.83 9.44
N ASP A 64 2.34 -15.68 10.53
CA ASP A 64 2.69 -14.90 11.72
C ASP A 64 3.13 -15.77 12.93
N LYS A 65 3.01 -17.09 12.82
CA LYS A 65 3.15 -18.11 13.90
C LYS A 65 2.01 -18.15 14.92
N MET A 66 0.95 -17.36 14.74
CA MET A 66 -0.24 -17.35 15.59
C MET A 66 -1.51 -17.81 14.85
N GLY A 67 -1.52 -17.76 13.52
CA GLY A 67 -2.65 -18.13 12.67
C GLY A 67 -3.69 -17.03 12.54
N TRP A 68 -3.34 -15.76 12.84
CA TRP A 68 -4.29 -14.67 12.86
C TRP A 68 -4.50 -14.11 11.45
N THR A 69 -5.76 -13.83 11.13
CA THR A 69 -6.21 -13.60 9.75
C THR A 69 -6.88 -12.25 9.53
N TYR A 70 -7.03 -11.46 10.60
CA TYR A 70 -7.27 -10.03 10.50
C TYR A 70 -5.97 -9.30 10.84
N ASN A 71 -5.40 -8.60 9.86
CA ASN A 71 -4.13 -7.89 9.98
C ASN A 71 -4.24 -6.55 9.27
N HIS A 72 -4.14 -5.44 10.01
CA HIS A 72 -4.53 -4.14 9.48
C HIS A 72 -3.78 -2.96 10.09
N ALA A 73 -4.13 -1.76 9.59
CA ALA A 73 -3.63 -0.47 10.02
C ALA A 73 -2.10 -0.40 10.22
N PRO A 74 -1.29 -0.74 9.19
CA PRO A 74 0.15 -0.72 9.34
C PRO A 74 0.70 0.71 9.47
N MET A 75 1.83 0.82 10.16
CA MET A 75 2.62 2.04 10.39
C MET A 75 4.07 1.77 9.97
N LEU A 76 4.79 2.79 9.49
CA LEU A 76 6.14 2.64 8.96
C LEU A 76 7.10 3.68 9.56
N ALA A 77 8.30 3.23 9.91
CA ALA A 77 9.42 4.08 10.29
C ALA A 77 10.74 3.55 9.70
N TYR A 78 11.74 4.41 9.61
CA TYR A 78 13.10 4.03 9.27
C TYR A 78 14.06 4.51 10.35
N TRP A 79 14.69 3.60 11.07
CA TRP A 79 15.54 3.95 12.20
C TRP A 79 16.72 3.00 12.31
N ASN A 80 17.88 3.54 12.70
CA ASN A 80 19.11 2.77 12.85
C ASN A 80 19.43 1.84 11.66
N LYS A 81 19.25 2.37 10.44
CA LYS A 81 19.45 1.66 9.16
C LYS A 81 18.50 0.50 8.87
N ARG A 82 17.30 0.52 9.47
CA ARG A 82 16.30 -0.54 9.31
C ARG A 82 14.91 0.05 9.15
N PHE A 83 14.11 -0.55 8.29
CA PHE A 83 12.68 -0.35 8.24
C PHE A 83 12.00 -1.10 9.39
N TYR A 84 10.96 -0.48 9.92
CA TYR A 84 10.06 -1.06 10.93
C TYR A 84 8.62 -0.89 10.46
N VAL A 85 7.89 -2.00 10.35
CA VAL A 85 6.46 -2.00 10.09
C VAL A 85 5.73 -2.57 11.28
N GLU A 86 4.96 -1.74 11.96
CA GLU A 86 4.00 -2.17 12.98
C GLU A 86 2.64 -2.39 12.31
N TYR A 87 1.89 -3.41 12.74
CA TYR A 87 0.48 -3.56 12.37
C TYR A 87 -0.31 -4.19 13.53
N LEU A 88 -1.60 -3.87 13.61
CA LEU A 88 -2.51 -4.52 14.56
C LEU A 88 -3.09 -5.79 13.96
N SER A 89 -3.42 -6.74 14.81
CA SER A 89 -3.95 -8.04 14.42
C SER A 89 -4.96 -8.51 15.45
N ASP A 90 -6.01 -9.16 14.96
CA ASP A 90 -7.04 -9.87 15.72
C ASP A 90 -7.16 -11.28 15.11
N GLU A 91 -7.69 -12.25 15.84
CA GLU A 91 -7.67 -13.66 15.41
C GLU A 91 -8.33 -13.86 14.02
N LYS A 92 -9.48 -13.22 13.78
CA LYS A 92 -10.31 -13.46 12.58
C LYS A 92 -10.87 -12.22 11.90
N GLY A 93 -11.41 -11.28 12.66
CA GLY A 93 -12.11 -10.11 12.14
C GLY A 93 -11.91 -8.88 13.01
N GLU A 94 -12.24 -7.71 12.47
CA GLU A 94 -12.09 -6.43 13.15
C GLU A 94 -12.95 -6.36 14.40
N SER A 95 -12.38 -5.82 15.49
CA SER A 95 -13.08 -5.62 16.76
C SER A 95 -13.50 -6.94 17.44
N ILE A 96 -12.88 -8.05 17.07
CA ILE A 96 -13.11 -9.36 17.68
C ILE A 96 -11.88 -9.73 18.52
N PRO A 97 -11.94 -9.63 19.86
CA PRO A 97 -10.79 -9.95 20.70
C PRO A 97 -10.44 -11.45 20.63
N PRO A 98 -9.18 -11.82 20.96
CA PRO A 98 -8.10 -10.95 21.44
C PRO A 98 -7.43 -10.15 20.32
N GLY A 99 -7.03 -8.91 20.62
CA GLY A 99 -6.20 -8.09 19.74
C GLY A 99 -4.77 -7.93 20.23
N GLN A 100 -3.83 -7.77 19.30
CA GLN A 100 -2.41 -7.55 19.57
C GLN A 100 -1.80 -6.62 18.52
N THR A 101 -0.55 -6.21 18.75
CA THR A 101 0.25 -5.48 17.76
C THR A 101 1.55 -6.20 17.49
N LEU A 102 1.86 -6.37 16.21
CA LEU A 102 3.03 -7.08 15.71
C LEU A 102 4.01 -6.10 15.04
N LEU A 103 5.30 -6.47 15.04
CA LEU A 103 6.38 -5.73 14.41
C LEU A 103 7.11 -6.61 13.39
N LEU A 104 7.36 -6.05 12.22
CA LEU A 104 8.23 -6.56 11.18
C LEU A 104 9.42 -5.61 11.02
N SER A 105 10.60 -6.13 10.68
CA SER A 105 11.75 -5.28 10.37
C SER A 105 12.56 -5.81 9.18
N SER A 106 13.20 -4.90 8.47
CA SER A 106 14.01 -5.18 7.29
C SER A 106 15.16 -4.19 7.16
N GLU A 107 16.30 -4.62 6.63
CA GLU A 107 17.43 -3.73 6.35
C GLU A 107 17.32 -3.07 4.96
N ASP A 108 16.63 -3.73 4.02
CA ASP A 108 16.58 -3.33 2.62
C ASP A 108 15.15 -3.02 2.11
N GLY A 109 14.12 -3.35 2.89
CA GLY A 109 12.71 -3.20 2.52
C GLY A 109 12.17 -4.32 1.63
N TYR A 110 12.97 -5.33 1.30
CA TYR A 110 12.59 -6.49 0.48
C TYR A 110 12.61 -7.79 1.28
N ASN A 111 13.62 -7.96 2.13
CA ASN A 111 13.79 -9.12 2.99
C ASN A 111 13.34 -8.78 4.42
N TRP A 112 12.19 -9.30 4.81
CA TRP A 112 11.56 -9.03 6.10
C TRP A 112 11.69 -10.23 7.04
N GLY A 113 12.01 -9.95 8.30
CA GLY A 113 11.94 -10.96 9.36
C GLY A 113 10.52 -11.45 9.62
N MET A 114 10.36 -12.49 10.43
CA MET A 114 9.02 -12.92 10.88
C MET A 114 8.40 -11.87 11.81
N PRO A 115 7.07 -11.72 11.83
CA PRO A 115 6.40 -10.88 12.81
C PRO A 115 6.79 -11.27 14.25
N VAL A 116 6.98 -10.28 15.10
CA VAL A 116 7.18 -10.46 16.55
C VAL A 116 6.15 -9.64 17.32
N VAL A 117 5.71 -10.14 18.47
CA VAL A 117 4.74 -9.41 19.31
C VAL A 117 5.38 -8.16 19.89
N LEU A 118 4.86 -7.00 19.50
CA LEU A 118 5.27 -5.69 20.00
C LEU A 118 4.50 -5.33 21.26
N PHE A 119 3.17 -5.46 21.19
CA PHE A 119 2.24 -5.32 22.32
C PHE A 119 1.31 -6.54 22.35
N PRO A 120 1.33 -7.33 23.45
CA PRO A 120 0.57 -8.59 23.53
C PRO A 120 -0.91 -8.35 23.84
N PRO A 121 -1.76 -9.40 23.76
CA PRO A 121 -3.12 -9.35 24.27
C PRO A 121 -3.20 -8.88 25.72
N TYR A 122 -4.14 -7.98 26.01
CA TYR A 122 -4.34 -7.39 27.33
C TYR A 122 -5.67 -7.85 27.93
N LYS A 123 -5.64 -8.48 29.11
CA LYS A 123 -6.85 -8.96 29.79
C LYS A 123 -7.59 -7.78 30.43
N ILE A 124 -8.88 -7.65 30.13
CA ILE A 124 -9.74 -6.65 30.76
C ILE A 124 -10.19 -7.19 32.12
N PRO A 125 -10.14 -6.41 33.21
CA PRO A 125 -10.68 -6.82 34.50
C PRO A 125 -12.17 -7.15 34.40
N ASP A 126 -12.57 -8.30 34.95
CA ASP A 126 -13.97 -8.70 35.01
C ASP A 126 -14.81 -7.64 35.74
N GLY A 127 -16.02 -7.42 35.25
CA GLY A 127 -16.91 -6.36 35.76
C GLY A 127 -16.73 -5.00 35.08
N THR A 128 -15.75 -4.84 34.18
CA THR A 128 -15.59 -3.61 33.40
C THR A 128 -16.82 -3.36 32.52
N VAL A 129 -17.32 -2.11 32.53
CA VAL A 129 -18.45 -1.66 31.71
C VAL A 129 -18.06 -0.42 30.91
N LYS A 130 -18.63 -0.26 29.71
CA LYS A 130 -18.52 0.98 28.92
C LYS A 130 -19.77 1.83 29.15
N GLU A 131 -19.57 3.13 29.24
CA GLU A 131 -20.68 4.06 29.35
C GLU A 131 -21.45 4.13 28.03
N GLY A 132 -22.77 4.03 28.09
CA GLY A 132 -23.61 4.08 26.90
C GLY A 132 -23.63 2.81 26.03
N HIS A 133 -22.93 1.74 26.42
CA HIS A 133 -22.94 0.45 25.70
C HIS A 133 -23.36 -0.69 26.63
N PRO A 134 -24.30 -1.58 26.22
CA PRO A 134 -24.72 -2.69 27.06
C PRO A 134 -23.63 -3.77 27.19
N GLY A 135 -23.64 -4.49 28.30
CA GLY A 135 -22.73 -5.61 28.55
C GLY A 135 -21.74 -5.35 29.68
N VAL A 136 -21.10 -6.43 30.12
CA VAL A 136 -20.11 -6.42 31.19
C VAL A 136 -18.98 -7.34 30.77
N ALA A 137 -17.74 -6.86 30.83
CA ALA A 137 -16.58 -7.66 30.52
C ALA A 137 -16.52 -8.86 31.47
N LYS A 138 -16.47 -10.06 30.90
CA LYS A 138 -16.19 -11.30 31.60
C LYS A 138 -15.28 -12.14 30.73
N ASP A 139 -14.13 -12.47 31.27
CA ASP A 139 -13.09 -13.20 30.56
C ASP A 139 -12.59 -12.56 29.25
N LEU A 140 -12.78 -11.26 29.10
CA LEU A 140 -12.56 -10.52 27.86
C LEU A 140 -11.12 -10.01 27.70
N PHE A 141 -10.62 -10.01 26.48
CA PHE A 141 -9.36 -9.33 26.12
C PHE A 141 -9.66 -8.04 25.36
N ALA A 142 -8.72 -7.09 25.43
CA ALA A 142 -8.77 -5.86 24.65
C ALA A 142 -8.57 -6.13 23.15
N VAL A 143 -9.04 -5.18 22.35
CA VAL A 143 -8.71 -5.04 20.93
C VAL A 143 -7.71 -3.90 20.80
N MET A 144 -6.72 -4.01 19.91
CA MET A 144 -5.78 -2.91 19.68
C MET A 144 -6.25 -2.02 18.51
N HIS A 145 -6.08 -0.70 18.63
CA HIS A 145 -6.36 0.23 17.54
C HIS A 145 -5.40 1.43 17.57
N GLN A 146 -4.68 1.69 16.47
CA GLN A 146 -3.74 2.80 16.39
C GLN A 146 -3.85 3.57 15.07
N ARG A 147 -3.63 4.88 15.15
CA ARG A 147 -3.35 5.77 14.01
C ARG A 147 -1.90 6.27 13.94
N MET A 148 -1.12 6.00 14.99
CA MET A 148 0.29 6.33 15.12
C MET A 148 1.01 5.17 15.83
N GLY A 149 2.05 4.61 15.22
CA GLY A 149 2.85 3.51 15.79
C GLY A 149 4.25 3.92 16.25
N PHE A 150 4.84 4.97 15.67
CA PHE A 150 6.25 5.31 15.91
C PHE A 150 6.50 6.78 16.23
N TYR A 151 7.51 7.02 17.07
CA TYR A 151 8.10 8.33 17.30
C TYR A 151 9.61 8.21 17.49
N VAL A 152 10.41 8.89 16.68
CA VAL A 152 11.85 9.04 16.90
C VAL A 152 12.11 10.35 17.64
N SER A 153 12.63 10.27 18.86
CA SER A 153 12.92 11.46 19.66
C SER A 153 14.14 12.23 19.16
N LYS A 154 14.31 13.48 19.61
CA LYS A 154 15.53 14.27 19.38
C LYS A 154 16.80 13.60 19.93
N SER A 155 16.65 12.80 20.98
CA SER A 155 17.76 11.97 21.52
C SER A 155 17.95 10.66 20.76
N ASN A 156 17.35 10.53 19.57
CA ASN A 156 17.40 9.38 18.67
C ASN A 156 16.94 8.05 19.31
N LYS A 157 15.94 8.09 20.21
CA LYS A 157 15.27 6.88 20.70
C LYS A 157 14.04 6.59 19.84
N LEU A 158 13.86 5.34 19.43
CA LEU A 158 12.65 4.89 18.73
C LEU A 158 11.63 4.41 19.76
N LEU A 159 10.53 5.14 19.88
CA LEU A 159 9.35 4.74 20.64
C LEU A 159 8.37 4.03 19.70
N ALA A 160 7.90 2.87 20.12
CA ALA A 160 6.74 2.18 19.56
C ALA A 160 5.51 2.45 20.43
N LEU A 161 4.33 2.59 19.83
CA LEU A 161 3.09 2.96 20.50
C LEU A 161 1.93 2.04 20.14
N GLY A 162 1.13 1.70 21.12
CA GLY A 162 -0.08 0.89 20.97
C GLY A 162 -1.24 1.49 21.74
N PHE A 163 -2.49 1.10 21.46
CA PHE A 163 -3.62 1.49 22.28
C PHE A 163 -4.56 0.30 22.46
N TYR A 164 -5.00 0.09 23.70
CA TYR A 164 -5.94 -0.96 24.06
C TYR A 164 -7.35 -0.37 24.18
N GLY A 165 -8.21 -0.74 23.24
CA GLY A 165 -9.64 -0.45 23.26
C GLY A 165 -10.45 -1.59 23.87
N ILE A 166 -11.75 -1.35 24.07
CA ILE A 166 -12.69 -2.33 24.64
C ILE A 166 -13.82 -2.52 23.63
N CYS A 167 -14.07 -3.78 23.26
CA CYS A 167 -15.24 -4.18 22.50
C CYS A 167 -16.01 -5.23 23.31
N LEU A 168 -17.16 -4.87 23.88
CA LEU A 168 -18.01 -5.77 24.67
C LEU A 168 -18.80 -6.75 23.79
N ASP A 169 -18.96 -6.43 22.50
CA ASP A 169 -19.50 -7.29 21.46
C ASP A 169 -18.94 -6.88 20.08
N ALA A 170 -19.30 -7.63 19.03
CA ALA A 170 -18.78 -7.45 17.68
C ALA A 170 -19.15 -6.11 16.99
N LYS A 171 -20.10 -5.35 17.55
CA LYS A 171 -20.53 -4.04 17.04
C LYS A 171 -20.05 -2.87 17.89
N ASP A 172 -19.39 -3.15 19.02
CA ASP A 172 -18.78 -2.14 19.86
C ASP A 172 -17.52 -1.57 19.18
N ASP A 173 -17.18 -0.32 19.51
CA ASP A 173 -16.13 0.46 18.86
C ASP A 173 -14.92 0.62 19.80
N PRO A 174 -13.72 0.14 19.45
CA PRO A 174 -12.56 0.22 20.33
C PRO A 174 -12.01 1.66 20.49
N ASN A 175 -12.43 2.59 19.64
CA ASN A 175 -11.99 4.00 19.61
C ASN A 175 -13.17 4.97 19.85
N ASP A 176 -14.05 4.62 20.77
CA ASP A 176 -15.16 5.46 21.23
C ASP A 176 -14.77 6.46 22.34
N GLY A 177 -13.50 6.47 22.75
CA GLY A 177 -12.97 7.30 23.84
C GLY A 177 -13.16 6.69 25.23
N ASN A 178 -13.69 5.47 25.32
CA ASN A 178 -13.90 4.73 26.56
C ASN A 178 -12.99 3.47 26.66
N GLY A 179 -11.86 3.48 25.95
CA GLY A 179 -10.87 2.41 26.00
C GLY A 179 -10.06 2.38 27.31
N ILE A 180 -8.95 1.66 27.31
CA ILE A 180 -8.06 1.48 28.47
C ILE A 180 -7.02 2.59 28.51
N GLY A 181 -6.23 2.69 27.44
CA GLY A 181 -5.17 3.67 27.35
C GLY A 181 -4.13 3.32 26.30
N ARG A 182 -3.26 4.30 26.06
CA ARG A 182 -2.13 4.20 25.13
C ARG A 182 -0.90 3.68 25.86
N VAL A 183 -0.24 2.72 25.24
CA VAL A 183 1.03 2.15 25.70
C VAL A 183 2.19 2.56 24.82
N VAL A 184 3.39 2.51 25.39
CA VAL A 184 4.65 2.85 24.76
C VAL A 184 5.73 1.87 25.21
N ARG A 185 6.68 1.58 24.33
CA ARG A 185 7.96 0.96 24.68
C ARG A 185 9.06 1.42 23.74
N GLU A 186 10.30 1.32 24.17
CA GLU A 186 11.45 1.61 23.31
C GLU A 186 11.84 0.39 22.47
N ILE A 187 12.13 0.60 21.19
CA ILE A 187 12.89 -0.33 20.35
C ILE A 187 14.37 0.09 20.43
N LEU A 188 15.20 -0.80 20.94
CA LEU A 188 16.62 -0.56 21.17
C LEU A 188 17.45 -0.77 19.89
N PRO A 189 18.68 -0.20 19.81
CA PRO A 189 19.52 -0.34 18.61
C PRO A 189 19.85 -1.80 18.23
N ASP A 190 19.86 -2.72 19.20
CA ASP A 190 20.07 -4.15 18.99
C ASP A 190 18.79 -4.91 18.60
N GLY A 191 17.68 -4.21 18.39
CA GLY A 191 16.39 -4.76 18.02
C GLY A 191 15.57 -5.33 19.20
N LYS A 192 16.11 -5.32 20.42
CA LYS A 192 15.34 -5.71 21.62
C LYS A 192 14.36 -4.61 22.02
N PHE A 193 13.41 -4.98 22.87
CA PHE A 193 12.40 -4.05 23.34
C PHE A 193 12.56 -3.74 24.83
N GLY A 194 12.49 -2.45 25.18
CA GLY A 194 12.28 -2.03 26.56
C GLY A 194 10.92 -2.49 27.11
N PRO A 195 10.67 -2.43 28.42
CA PRO A 195 9.37 -2.82 28.99
C PRO A 195 8.21 -1.96 28.46
N VAL A 196 7.00 -2.51 28.52
CA VAL A 196 5.76 -1.81 28.14
C VAL A 196 5.33 -0.90 29.29
N TYR A 197 4.97 0.33 28.96
CA TYR A 197 4.39 1.30 29.90
C TYR A 197 3.11 1.90 29.32
N PHE A 198 2.16 2.29 30.16
CA PHE A 198 1.14 3.26 29.76
C PHE A 198 1.76 4.65 29.64
N ILE A 199 1.51 5.34 28.53
CA ILE A 199 1.86 6.76 28.34
C ILE A 199 0.67 7.69 28.62
N ARG A 200 -0.56 7.18 28.43
CA ARG A 200 -1.80 7.93 28.65
C ARG A 200 -2.93 6.95 29.00
N TYR A 201 -3.65 7.19 30.08
CA TYR A 201 -4.90 6.47 30.40
C TYR A 201 -6.11 7.22 29.86
N ASN A 202 -7.17 6.48 29.51
CA ASN A 202 -8.54 7.03 29.43
C ASN A 202 -9.12 7.23 30.84
N LYS A 203 -10.13 8.09 30.99
CA LYS A 203 -10.62 8.59 32.31
C LYS A 203 -10.89 7.54 33.39
N LYS A 204 -11.36 6.34 33.04
CA LYS A 204 -11.71 5.28 34.02
C LYS A 204 -10.51 4.42 34.45
N TRP A 205 -9.33 4.67 33.88
CA TRP A 205 -8.14 3.86 34.07
C TRP A 205 -7.02 4.64 34.73
N ASN A 206 -6.22 3.93 35.51
CA ASN A 206 -5.09 4.47 36.24
C ASN A 206 -4.16 3.32 36.68
N LYS A 207 -3.07 3.69 37.36
CA LYS A 207 -2.05 2.74 37.85
C LYS A 207 -2.60 1.60 38.74
N ASP A 208 -3.75 1.79 39.40
CA ASP A 208 -4.29 0.86 40.39
C ASP A 208 -5.22 -0.19 39.73
N ASN A 209 -5.65 0.04 38.48
CA ASN A 209 -6.51 -0.89 37.74
C ASN A 209 -5.95 -1.30 36.37
N THR A 210 -4.65 -1.07 36.11
CA THR A 210 -3.96 -1.51 34.89
C THR A 210 -2.77 -2.41 35.15
N SER A 211 -2.43 -3.29 34.19
CA SER A 211 -1.39 -4.31 34.34
C SER A 211 0.03 -3.87 33.97
N TYR A 212 0.19 -2.71 33.33
CA TYR A 212 1.51 -2.13 33.04
C TYR A 212 1.75 -0.86 33.85
N PRO A 213 3.01 -0.59 34.23
CA PRO A 213 3.35 0.65 34.91
C PRO A 213 3.16 1.88 34.01
N PHE A 214 3.04 3.06 34.64
CA PHE A 214 3.03 4.33 33.90
C PHE A 214 4.46 4.76 33.51
N TYR A 215 4.64 5.38 32.34
CA TYR A 215 5.97 5.61 31.74
C TYR A 215 6.94 6.39 32.65
N THR A 216 6.44 7.30 33.49
CA THR A 216 7.26 8.09 34.42
C THR A 216 7.92 7.24 35.51
N SER A 217 7.47 6.00 35.73
CA SER A 217 8.09 5.08 36.67
C SER A 217 9.33 4.38 36.10
N SER A 218 9.64 4.56 34.80
CA SER A 218 10.87 4.03 34.21
C SER A 218 12.11 4.64 34.86
N LYS A 219 13.13 3.80 35.04
CA LYS A 219 14.45 4.25 35.53
C LYS A 219 15.29 4.88 34.42
N ASP A 220 14.97 4.63 33.14
CA ASP A 220 15.63 5.28 32.00
C ASP A 220 15.07 6.70 31.84
N LYS A 221 15.85 7.69 32.28
CA LYS A 221 15.48 9.11 32.19
C LYS A 221 15.41 9.63 30.76
N ALA A 222 16.20 9.07 29.84
CA ALA A 222 16.15 9.46 28.44
C ALA A 222 14.89 8.91 27.76
N PHE A 223 14.42 7.71 28.14
CA PHE A 223 13.12 7.19 27.71
C PHE A 223 11.96 8.07 28.22
N VAL A 224 11.97 8.45 29.50
CA VAL A 224 10.94 9.35 30.06
C VAL A 224 10.95 10.70 29.35
N ALA A 225 12.13 11.26 29.06
CA ALA A 225 12.26 12.50 28.31
C ALA A 225 11.71 12.38 26.88
N ALA A 226 11.99 11.27 26.17
CA ALA A 226 11.43 11.00 24.85
C ALA A 226 9.90 10.91 24.86
N CYS A 227 9.31 10.28 25.88
CA CYS A 227 7.85 10.23 26.05
C CYS A 227 7.26 11.63 26.31
N ASN A 228 7.89 12.44 27.16
CA ASN A 228 7.46 13.82 27.42
C ASN A 228 7.56 14.70 26.16
N GLU A 229 8.60 14.50 25.35
CA GLU A 229 8.78 15.19 24.07
C GLU A 229 7.63 14.87 23.10
N LEU A 230 7.27 13.59 22.97
CA LEU A 230 6.12 13.15 22.19
C LEU A 230 4.82 13.80 22.67
N LEU A 231 4.55 13.75 23.98
CA LEU A 231 3.35 14.36 24.58
C LEU A 231 3.27 15.87 24.37
N ALA A 232 4.42 16.54 24.24
CA ALA A 232 4.53 17.97 23.98
C ALA A 232 4.46 18.35 22.49
N THR A 233 4.31 17.37 21.58
CA THR A 233 4.31 17.59 20.12
C THR A 233 2.89 17.49 19.56
N PRO A 234 2.20 18.61 19.27
CA PRO A 234 0.78 18.62 18.89
C PRO A 234 0.46 17.81 17.63
N LEU A 235 1.33 17.86 16.62
CA LEU A 235 1.13 17.09 15.39
C LEU A 235 1.16 15.57 15.62
N MET A 236 1.93 15.11 16.60
CA MET A 236 1.99 13.70 16.96
C MET A 236 0.78 13.28 17.80
N THR A 237 0.45 14.06 18.84
CA THR A 237 -0.70 13.78 19.70
C THR A 237 -2.04 13.96 18.98
N GLN A 238 -2.13 14.82 17.95
CA GLN A 238 -3.33 14.93 17.11
C GLN A 238 -3.70 13.62 16.40
N GLN A 239 -2.73 12.71 16.18
CA GLN A 239 -3.00 11.38 15.64
C GLN A 239 -3.76 10.49 16.63
N TRP A 240 -3.81 10.84 17.92
CA TRP A 240 -4.45 10.05 18.97
C TRP A 240 -5.93 10.36 19.17
N ASN A 241 -6.45 11.36 18.45
CA ASN A 241 -7.78 11.94 18.62
C ASN A 241 -8.92 10.91 18.67
N GLU A 242 -8.82 9.83 17.89
CA GLU A 242 -9.88 8.84 17.82
C GLU A 242 -10.01 8.03 19.11
N GLU A 243 -8.87 7.61 19.68
CA GLU A 243 -8.83 6.72 20.83
C GLU A 243 -8.83 7.46 22.17
N ALA A 244 -8.36 8.72 22.16
CA ALA A 244 -8.28 9.55 23.35
C ALA A 244 -9.68 9.89 23.89
N ASP A 245 -9.70 10.32 25.16
CA ASP A 245 -10.89 10.92 25.75
C ASP A 245 -11.37 12.09 24.85
N ARG A 246 -12.69 12.28 24.73
CA ARG A 246 -13.29 13.27 23.81
C ARG A 246 -12.94 14.73 24.12
N ASP A 247 -12.36 14.98 25.27
CA ASP A 247 -11.91 16.27 25.79
C ASP A 247 -10.44 16.23 26.23
N ASP A 248 -9.63 15.29 25.71
CA ASP A 248 -8.21 15.19 26.07
C ASP A 248 -7.47 16.47 25.66
N PRO A 249 -6.90 17.25 26.61
CA PRO A 249 -6.29 18.54 26.32
C PRO A 249 -5.05 18.47 25.42
N LEU A 250 -4.48 17.29 25.20
CA LEU A 250 -3.38 17.11 24.24
C LEU A 250 -3.84 17.19 22.78
N ILE A 251 -5.13 16.99 22.51
CA ILE A 251 -5.68 17.02 21.16
C ILE A 251 -6.08 18.45 20.80
N SER A 252 -5.38 19.05 19.83
CA SER A 252 -5.63 20.44 19.44
C SER A 252 -6.94 20.61 18.66
N LEU A 253 -7.31 19.62 17.84
CA LEU A 253 -8.56 19.56 17.09
C LEU A 253 -9.42 18.39 17.57
N GLN A 254 -10.32 18.71 18.51
CA GLN A 254 -11.17 17.74 19.24
C GLN A 254 -12.24 17.06 18.36
N LYS A 255 -12.63 17.69 17.24
CA LYS A 255 -13.58 17.07 16.32
C LYS A 255 -12.96 15.77 15.78
N GLN A 256 -13.74 14.70 15.79
CA GLN A 256 -13.32 13.30 15.59
C GLN A 256 -13.00 12.95 14.11
N TYR A 257 -12.15 13.76 13.47
CA TYR A 257 -11.58 13.44 12.16
C TYR A 257 -10.58 12.29 12.28
N LYS A 258 -10.50 11.48 11.22
CA LYS A 258 -9.95 10.13 11.29
C LYS A 258 -8.62 10.00 10.54
N ALA A 259 -7.65 9.31 11.14
CA ALA A 259 -6.36 8.94 10.58
C ALA A 259 -5.50 10.14 10.09
N PHE A 260 -5.25 11.09 11.00
CA PHE A 260 -4.43 12.26 10.71
C PHE A 260 -3.04 11.89 10.16
N CYS A 261 -2.61 12.56 9.10
CA CYS A 261 -1.21 12.68 8.67
C CYS A 261 -0.95 14.12 8.25
N TYR A 262 0.33 14.50 8.16
CA TYR A 262 0.68 15.85 7.77
C TYR A 262 2.01 15.92 7.01
N TYR A 263 2.25 17.09 6.43
CA TYR A 263 3.56 17.51 5.96
C TYR A 263 3.72 19.02 6.08
N HIS A 264 4.97 19.48 6.09
CA HIS A 264 5.29 20.91 6.06
C HIS A 264 5.47 21.42 4.62
N LEU A 265 4.82 22.54 4.33
CA LEU A 265 5.03 23.32 3.11
C LEU A 265 6.37 24.07 3.16
N PRO A 266 6.90 24.53 2.02
CA PRO A 266 8.16 25.30 1.99
C PRO A 266 8.14 26.58 2.83
N ASP A 267 6.95 27.13 3.11
CA ASP A 267 6.76 28.33 3.94
C ASP A 267 6.55 28.03 5.43
N GLY A 268 6.68 26.77 5.84
CA GLY A 268 6.56 26.32 7.23
C GLY A 268 5.13 26.07 7.70
N ARG A 269 4.10 26.32 6.88
CA ARG A 269 2.73 25.90 7.22
C ARG A 269 2.61 24.38 7.17
N VAL A 270 1.72 23.85 7.98
CA VAL A 270 1.41 22.42 8.01
C VAL A 270 0.13 22.16 7.23
N VAL A 271 0.16 21.20 6.31
CA VAL A 271 -1.06 20.62 5.73
C VAL A 271 -1.45 19.39 6.54
N GLY A 272 -2.68 19.37 7.03
CA GLY A 272 -3.28 18.21 7.68
C GLY A 272 -4.19 17.45 6.72
N LEU A 273 -4.15 16.12 6.78
CA LEU A 273 -4.98 15.23 5.99
C LEU A 273 -5.61 14.15 6.87
N TRP A 274 -6.86 13.82 6.58
CA TRP A 274 -7.65 12.78 7.24
C TRP A 274 -8.39 11.95 6.18
N LYS A 275 -9.03 10.85 6.59
CA LYS A 275 -9.97 10.09 5.75
C LYS A 275 -10.95 11.02 5.01
N ASN A 276 -11.48 10.55 3.88
CA ASN A 276 -12.36 11.32 2.99
C ASN A 276 -11.67 12.50 2.29
N ALA A 277 -10.33 12.46 2.22
CA ALA A 277 -9.48 13.60 1.84
C ALA A 277 -9.89 14.90 2.54
N LEU A 278 -10.34 14.82 3.79
CA LEU A 278 -10.52 16.01 4.61
C LEU A 278 -9.16 16.64 4.85
N THR A 279 -9.10 17.97 4.76
CA THR A 279 -7.86 18.72 4.89
C THR A 279 -8.09 20.06 5.60
N SER A 280 -7.03 20.56 6.22
CA SER A 280 -6.93 21.89 6.80
C SER A 280 -5.45 22.28 6.88
N MET A 281 -5.18 23.52 7.24
CA MET A 281 -3.83 24.02 7.45
C MET A 281 -3.66 24.59 8.84
N SER A 282 -2.45 24.42 9.38
CA SER A 282 -1.99 25.06 10.60
C SER A 282 -0.80 25.98 10.28
N LYS A 283 -0.70 27.09 11.04
CA LYS A 283 0.40 28.05 10.94
C LYS A 283 1.31 28.03 12.18
N ASP A 284 1.05 27.13 13.11
CA ASP A 284 1.61 27.14 14.46
C ASP A 284 1.93 25.72 14.98
N GLU A 285 2.41 24.84 14.08
CA GLU A 285 2.81 23.46 14.38
C GLU A 285 1.67 22.60 14.94
N GLY A 286 0.48 22.75 14.33
CA GLY A 286 -0.70 21.96 14.68
C GLY A 286 -1.39 22.36 15.98
N ARG A 287 -1.05 23.51 16.60
CA ARG A 287 -1.72 24.01 17.80
C ARG A 287 -3.12 24.55 17.49
N THR A 288 -3.27 25.21 16.35
CA THR A 288 -4.57 25.64 15.82
C THR A 288 -4.71 25.25 14.36
N TRP A 289 -5.96 25.02 13.94
CA TRP A 289 -6.31 24.58 12.60
C TRP A 289 -7.36 25.50 11.99
N GLY A 290 -7.24 25.76 10.69
CA GLY A 290 -8.32 26.37 9.92
C GLY A 290 -9.54 25.45 9.79
N THR A 291 -10.54 25.89 9.01
CA THR A 291 -11.71 25.06 8.73
C THR A 291 -11.30 23.78 8.00
N VAL A 292 -11.79 22.64 8.48
CA VAL A 292 -11.58 21.34 7.82
C VAL A 292 -12.68 21.12 6.79
N ALA A 293 -12.29 20.83 5.55
CA ALA A 293 -13.19 20.53 4.44
C ALA A 293 -12.59 19.43 3.56
N ARG A 294 -13.39 18.82 2.68
CA ARG A 294 -12.85 17.89 1.67
C ARG A 294 -11.96 18.67 0.70
N ALA A 295 -10.78 18.13 0.40
CA ALA A 295 -9.87 18.68 -0.60
C ALA A 295 -10.55 18.65 -1.99
N PRO A 296 -10.75 19.81 -2.66
CA PRO A 296 -11.43 19.85 -3.94
C PRO A 296 -10.77 18.94 -4.98
N GLY A 297 -11.59 18.24 -5.77
CA GLY A 297 -11.14 17.36 -6.86
C GLY A 297 -10.63 15.99 -6.42
N PHE A 298 -10.19 15.81 -5.17
CA PHE A 298 -9.77 14.49 -4.68
C PHE A 298 -10.98 13.56 -4.57
N VAL A 299 -10.94 12.44 -5.28
CA VAL A 299 -11.83 11.31 -5.04
C VAL A 299 -11.19 10.45 -3.95
N ASN A 300 -11.77 10.39 -2.76
CA ASN A 300 -11.28 9.54 -1.68
C ASN A 300 -12.40 9.31 -0.64
N SER A 301 -12.39 8.12 -0.06
CA SER A 301 -13.39 7.67 0.90
C SER A 301 -12.74 7.23 2.23
N ASN A 302 -13.19 6.12 2.80
CA ASN A 302 -12.88 5.73 4.18
C ASN A 302 -11.55 4.95 4.37
N ALA A 303 -10.77 4.72 3.33
CA ALA A 303 -9.57 3.85 3.34
C ALA A 303 -8.23 4.57 3.58
N LYS A 304 -8.30 5.78 4.17
CA LYS A 304 -7.19 6.74 4.37
C LYS A 304 -6.69 7.42 3.08
N ILE A 305 -5.95 8.49 3.29
CA ILE A 305 -5.05 9.16 2.36
C ILE A 305 -3.77 9.44 3.15
N TRP A 306 -2.62 9.24 2.51
CA TRP A 306 -1.32 9.59 3.05
C TRP A 306 -0.74 10.75 2.23
N GLY A 307 -0.16 11.75 2.87
CA GLY A 307 0.55 12.84 2.21
C GLY A 307 1.92 13.04 2.82
N GLN A 308 2.94 13.27 2.00
CA GLN A 308 4.27 13.64 2.47
C GLN A 308 5.06 14.46 1.46
N ARG A 309 6.10 15.13 1.95
CA ARG A 309 7.16 15.67 1.10
C ARG A 309 8.05 14.55 0.56
N THR A 310 8.51 14.68 -0.68
CA THR A 310 9.44 13.76 -1.34
C THR A 310 10.86 14.31 -1.33
N THR A 311 11.85 13.44 -1.50
CA THR A 311 13.28 13.78 -1.41
C THR A 311 13.76 14.73 -2.51
N ASP A 312 13.05 14.80 -3.64
CA ASP A 312 13.25 15.79 -4.71
C ASP A 312 12.59 17.16 -4.42
N GLY A 313 12.07 17.36 -3.20
CA GLY A 313 11.49 18.61 -2.72
C GLY A 313 10.04 18.85 -3.14
N ARG A 314 9.42 17.90 -3.86
CA ARG A 314 8.00 17.90 -4.23
C ARG A 314 7.15 17.26 -3.13
N PHE A 315 5.88 17.02 -3.43
CA PHE A 315 4.92 16.41 -2.52
C PHE A 315 4.16 15.30 -3.23
N ALA A 316 3.82 14.24 -2.49
CA ALA A 316 3.02 13.14 -2.99
C ALA A 316 1.86 12.85 -2.02
N THR A 317 0.71 12.50 -2.57
CA THR A 317 -0.37 11.85 -1.83
C THR A 317 -0.57 10.45 -2.37
N VAL A 318 -0.69 9.45 -1.49
CA VAL A 318 -1.01 8.05 -1.86
C VAL A 318 -2.33 7.68 -1.22
N TYR A 319 -3.27 7.14 -1.99
CA TYR A 319 -4.65 6.91 -1.55
C TYR A 319 -5.40 5.97 -2.49
N ASN A 320 -6.58 5.52 -2.05
CA ASN A 320 -7.56 4.92 -2.94
C ASN A 320 -8.39 6.02 -3.60
N PRO A 321 -8.28 6.25 -4.92
CA PRO A 321 -8.97 7.32 -5.63
C PRO A 321 -10.42 6.95 -5.98
N SER A 322 -11.13 6.32 -5.04
CA SER A 322 -12.40 5.62 -5.26
C SER A 322 -13.23 5.58 -3.98
N GLU A 323 -14.52 5.26 -4.11
CA GLU A 323 -15.38 4.83 -2.99
C GLU A 323 -15.10 3.38 -2.58
N TYR A 324 -14.53 2.59 -3.50
CA TYR A 324 -13.97 1.28 -3.22
C TYR A 324 -12.51 1.40 -2.75
N ARG A 325 -11.97 0.34 -2.12
CA ARG A 325 -10.59 0.36 -1.61
C ARG A 325 -9.58 -0.14 -2.66
N TRP A 326 -9.80 0.21 -3.91
CA TRP A 326 -8.88 -0.02 -5.03
C TRP A 326 -9.01 1.04 -6.12
N PRO A 327 -7.98 1.23 -6.97
CA PRO A 327 -6.59 0.79 -6.75
C PRO A 327 -5.94 1.53 -5.58
N LEU A 328 -4.68 1.22 -5.25
CA LEU A 328 -3.80 2.17 -4.56
C LEU A 328 -3.10 3.03 -5.61
N ALA A 329 -3.28 4.34 -5.54
CA ALA A 329 -2.76 5.30 -6.50
C ALA A 329 -2.03 6.45 -5.81
N LEU A 330 -1.33 7.27 -6.61
CA LEU A 330 -0.66 8.47 -6.13
C LEU A 330 -0.84 9.68 -7.04
N SER A 331 -0.78 10.85 -6.43
CA SER A 331 -0.74 12.16 -7.08
C SER A 331 0.46 12.94 -6.59
N VAL A 332 1.05 13.75 -7.47
CA VAL A 332 2.23 14.58 -7.19
C VAL A 332 1.89 16.05 -7.32
N SER A 333 2.44 16.85 -6.42
CA SER A 333 2.38 18.31 -6.41
C SER A 333 3.78 18.90 -6.32
N LYS A 334 3.99 20.05 -6.96
CA LYS A 334 5.26 20.79 -6.89
C LYS A 334 5.36 21.65 -5.63
N ASP A 335 4.23 22.13 -5.13
CA ASP A 335 4.13 23.13 -4.07
C ASP A 335 3.44 22.59 -2.80
N GLY A 336 2.88 21.38 -2.86
CA GLY A 336 2.13 20.77 -1.76
C GLY A 336 0.67 21.23 -1.71
N ILE A 337 0.21 21.99 -2.71
CA ILE A 337 -1.16 22.51 -2.80
C ILE A 337 -1.88 21.96 -4.02
N ASP A 338 -1.29 22.11 -5.19
CA ASP A 338 -1.89 21.73 -6.48
C ASP A 338 -1.37 20.38 -6.96
N TYR A 339 -2.20 19.34 -6.87
CA TYR A 339 -1.91 17.98 -7.32
C TYR A 339 -2.48 17.75 -8.72
N THR A 340 -1.62 17.31 -9.66
CA THR A 340 -1.92 17.47 -11.11
C THR A 340 -2.03 16.17 -11.91
N ASN A 341 -1.69 15.03 -11.31
CA ASN A 341 -1.73 13.71 -11.96
C ASN A 341 -2.32 12.66 -11.02
N LEU A 342 -2.69 11.50 -11.58
CA LEU A 342 -3.14 10.33 -10.82
C LEU A 342 -2.56 9.08 -11.49
N LEU A 343 -1.71 8.36 -10.76
CA LEU A 343 -0.89 7.25 -11.27
C LEU A 343 -1.03 6.02 -10.37
N LEU A 344 -0.89 4.83 -10.94
CA LEU A 344 -1.03 3.56 -10.23
C LEU A 344 0.21 3.25 -9.38
N VAL A 345 -0.01 2.84 -8.12
CA VAL A 345 0.99 2.21 -7.25
C VAL A 345 0.79 0.70 -7.24
N ASN A 346 -0.40 0.26 -6.82
CA ASN A 346 -0.78 -1.15 -6.82
C ASN A 346 -2.23 -1.31 -7.30
N GLY A 347 -2.41 -2.11 -8.34
CA GLY A 347 -3.70 -2.39 -8.97
C GLY A 347 -4.10 -3.87 -8.92
N GLU A 348 -3.40 -4.68 -8.14
CA GLU A 348 -3.74 -6.08 -7.92
C GLU A 348 -4.60 -6.20 -6.66
N ILE A 349 -5.52 -7.17 -6.66
CA ILE A 349 -6.31 -7.55 -5.48
C ILE A 349 -6.18 -9.06 -5.31
N THR A 350 -5.48 -9.49 -4.27
CA THR A 350 -5.50 -10.88 -3.82
C THR A 350 -6.95 -11.22 -3.41
N PRO A 351 -7.49 -12.42 -3.70
CA PRO A 351 -8.72 -12.87 -3.07
C PRO A 351 -8.59 -12.83 -1.55
N MET A 352 -9.63 -12.40 -0.86
CA MET A 352 -9.69 -12.52 0.60
C MET A 352 -9.83 -14.00 0.93
N ARG A 353 -8.79 -14.60 1.52
CA ARG A 353 -8.76 -16.05 1.77
C ARG A 353 -9.58 -16.41 2.98
N TYR A 354 -9.63 -15.53 3.98
CA TYR A 354 -10.34 -15.75 5.22
C TYR A 354 -11.40 -14.68 5.45
N GLY A 355 -12.65 -15.10 5.64
CA GLY A 355 -13.74 -14.18 5.99
C GLY A 355 -13.59 -13.61 7.39
N GLY A 356 -14.24 -12.48 7.67
CA GLY A 356 -14.25 -11.90 9.00
C GLY A 356 -14.86 -10.51 9.08
N ASN A 357 -15.34 -10.17 10.28
CA ASN A 357 -16.03 -8.92 10.58
C ASN A 357 -15.30 -7.69 10.03
N TYR A 358 -16.03 -6.87 9.26
CA TYR A 358 -15.56 -5.66 8.59
C TYR A 358 -14.29 -5.79 7.74
N LYS A 359 -13.86 -7.01 7.36
CA LYS A 359 -12.86 -7.17 6.31
C LYS A 359 -13.47 -6.77 4.98
N SER A 360 -12.69 -6.06 4.18
CA SER A 360 -13.16 -5.45 2.92
C SER A 360 -12.05 -5.51 1.89
N TYR A 361 -12.37 -5.67 0.62
CA TYR A 361 -11.38 -5.96 -0.41
C TYR A 361 -10.45 -4.80 -0.77
N GLY A 362 -9.24 -5.15 -1.24
CA GLY A 362 -8.29 -4.25 -1.91
C GLY A 362 -7.15 -3.73 -1.03
N PRO A 363 -6.14 -3.09 -1.65
CA PRO A 363 -5.01 -2.45 -0.97
C PRO A 363 -5.46 -1.16 -0.29
N GLN A 364 -5.26 -1.06 1.02
CA GLN A 364 -5.96 -0.04 1.81
C GLN A 364 -5.20 0.35 3.08
N TYR A 365 -5.62 1.46 3.68
CA TYR A 365 -5.05 2.01 4.92
C TYR A 365 -3.59 2.41 4.79
N VAL A 366 -3.25 2.97 3.62
CA VAL A 366 -1.90 3.43 3.32
C VAL A 366 -1.35 4.37 4.38
N ARG A 367 -0.07 4.16 4.71
CA ARG A 367 0.74 5.01 5.59
C ARG A 367 2.18 5.03 5.11
N GLY A 368 2.86 6.16 5.22
CA GLY A 368 4.31 6.26 4.98
C GLY A 368 5.08 6.52 6.26
N ILE A 369 6.28 7.07 6.11
CA ILE A 369 7.14 7.47 7.23
C ILE A 369 6.81 8.92 7.59
N GLU A 370 6.34 9.15 8.80
CA GLU A 370 6.09 10.51 9.32
C GLU A 370 7.38 11.33 9.33
N GLU A 371 7.25 12.64 9.12
CA GLU A 371 8.38 13.55 9.29
C GLU A 371 9.00 13.39 10.69
N GLY A 372 10.33 13.25 10.73
CA GLY A 372 11.08 12.95 11.95
C GLY A 372 11.27 11.46 12.24
N ASN A 373 10.45 10.56 11.70
CA ASN A 373 10.59 9.10 11.90
C ASN A 373 11.57 8.42 10.93
N GLY A 374 12.48 9.23 10.37
CA GLY A 374 13.65 8.84 9.60
C GLY A 374 13.47 8.85 8.08
N ASN A 375 14.60 8.80 7.37
CA ASN A 375 14.65 8.85 5.90
C ASN A 375 15.42 7.63 5.38
N PRO A 376 14.78 6.76 4.57
CA PRO A 376 15.47 5.71 3.85
C PRO A 376 16.57 6.26 2.93
N PRO A 377 17.71 5.56 2.77
CA PRO A 377 18.89 6.08 2.08
C PRO A 377 18.76 6.05 0.55
N ASP A 378 17.80 5.29 0.01
CA ASP A 378 17.57 5.16 -1.42
C ASP A 378 16.79 6.33 -2.02
N SER A 379 16.37 7.29 -1.18
CA SER A 379 15.59 8.47 -1.54
C SER A 379 14.20 8.19 -2.10
N ASN A 380 13.76 6.93 -2.10
CA ASN A 380 12.45 6.54 -2.61
C ASN A 380 11.35 6.89 -1.62
N LEU A 381 10.12 6.97 -2.13
CA LEU A 381 8.93 7.03 -1.30
C LEU A 381 8.56 5.59 -0.89
N TRP A 382 8.51 5.34 0.41
CA TRP A 382 8.09 4.05 0.97
C TRP A 382 6.74 4.19 1.66
N VAL A 383 5.80 3.31 1.30
CA VAL A 383 4.48 3.23 1.92
C VAL A 383 4.15 1.80 2.32
N THR A 384 3.41 1.63 3.40
CA THR A 384 2.83 0.36 3.85
C THR A 384 1.31 0.42 3.80
N TYR A 385 0.67 -0.72 3.60
CA TYR A 385 -0.77 -0.89 3.54
C TYR A 385 -1.12 -2.36 3.79
N SER A 386 -2.39 -2.63 4.08
CA SER A 386 -2.88 -4.01 4.10
C SER A 386 -3.60 -4.33 2.80
N MET A 387 -3.60 -5.59 2.38
CA MET A 387 -4.51 -6.13 1.37
C MET A 387 -5.63 -6.87 2.09
N ASN A 388 -6.89 -6.52 1.81
CA ASN A 388 -8.09 -7.15 2.38
C ASN A 388 -8.22 -7.13 3.93
N LYS A 389 -7.39 -6.33 4.62
CA LYS A 389 -7.18 -6.44 6.08
C LYS A 389 -6.71 -7.85 6.50
N GLU A 390 -5.92 -8.50 5.66
CA GLU A 390 -5.48 -9.89 5.82
C GLU A 390 -3.96 -10.00 5.67
N ASP A 391 -3.41 -9.42 4.60
CA ASP A 391 -1.97 -9.43 4.32
C ASP A 391 -1.38 -8.03 4.51
N ILE A 392 -0.11 -7.96 4.88
CA ILE A 392 0.61 -6.68 5.01
C ILE A 392 1.62 -6.55 3.89
N TRP A 393 1.65 -5.35 3.30
CA TRP A 393 2.43 -5.01 2.12
C TRP A 393 3.22 -3.74 2.34
N VAL A 394 4.30 -3.61 1.56
CA VAL A 394 4.99 -2.34 1.33
C VAL A 394 5.10 -2.09 -0.17
N SER A 395 5.08 -0.82 -0.55
CA SER A 395 5.48 -0.40 -1.90
C SER A 395 6.61 0.62 -1.80
N VAL A 396 7.65 0.38 -2.59
CA VAL A 396 8.70 1.35 -2.90
C VAL A 396 8.35 2.04 -4.21
N ILE A 397 8.36 3.37 -4.19
CA ILE A 397 7.97 4.23 -5.30
C ILE A 397 9.18 5.13 -5.63
N PRO A 398 9.78 4.99 -6.82
CA PRO A 398 10.93 5.80 -7.20
C PRO A 398 10.64 7.30 -7.17
N VAL A 399 11.61 8.07 -6.68
CA VAL A 399 11.60 9.54 -6.70
C VAL A 399 12.81 10.03 -7.51
N PRO A 400 12.64 10.89 -8.52
CA PRO A 400 11.39 11.53 -8.95
C PRO A 400 10.38 10.55 -9.57
N VAL A 401 9.09 10.80 -9.36
CA VAL A 401 7.99 10.02 -9.94
C VAL A 401 7.94 10.22 -11.46
N ILE A 402 8.00 9.11 -12.21
CA ILE A 402 7.96 9.07 -13.68
C ILE A 402 6.85 8.11 -14.13
N ASP A 403 5.98 8.54 -15.04
CA ASP A 403 4.95 7.69 -15.65
C ASP A 403 5.23 7.38 -17.13
N LYS A 404 6.06 8.17 -17.80
CA LYS A 404 6.41 7.96 -19.22
C LYS A 404 7.83 7.45 -19.33
N ALA A 405 8.00 6.26 -19.88
CA ALA A 405 9.32 5.72 -20.15
C ALA A 405 10.07 6.67 -21.12
N PRO A 406 11.30 7.09 -20.78
CA PRO A 406 12.04 8.07 -21.57
C PRO A 406 12.63 7.47 -22.86
N ALA A 407 12.75 6.14 -22.94
CA ALA A 407 13.32 5.43 -24.07
C ALA A 407 12.76 4.01 -24.15
N HIS A 408 12.86 3.43 -25.34
CA HIS A 408 12.62 2.01 -25.54
C HIS A 408 13.60 1.13 -24.73
N VAL A 409 13.12 -0.05 -24.33
CA VAL A 409 13.83 -1.00 -23.47
C VAL A 409 14.98 -1.68 -24.22
N ASN A 410 16.10 -1.89 -23.54
CA ASN A 410 17.21 -2.74 -23.99
C ASN A 410 17.84 -3.46 -22.78
N ASP A 411 17.00 -4.17 -22.04
CA ASP A 411 17.38 -4.82 -20.80
C ASP A 411 17.89 -6.23 -21.11
N VAL A 412 19.17 -6.48 -20.87
CA VAL A 412 19.80 -7.80 -20.97
C VAL A 412 20.30 -8.16 -19.58
N PHE A 413 19.52 -8.92 -18.81
CA PHE A 413 19.77 -9.12 -17.38
C PHE A 413 21.18 -9.63 -17.04
N PRO A 414 21.82 -10.51 -17.84
CA PRO A 414 23.22 -10.90 -17.61
C PRO A 414 24.23 -9.75 -17.69
N GLU A 415 23.90 -8.66 -18.36
CA GLU A 415 24.74 -7.47 -18.56
C GLU A 415 24.41 -6.34 -17.55
N LEU A 416 23.30 -6.46 -16.81
CA LEU A 416 22.87 -5.47 -15.83
C LEU A 416 23.49 -5.71 -14.45
N LYS A 417 23.81 -4.62 -13.73
CA LYS A 417 24.23 -4.71 -12.33
C LYS A 417 23.06 -5.23 -11.47
N PRO A 418 23.24 -6.28 -10.65
CA PRO A 418 22.16 -6.87 -9.86
C PRO A 418 21.36 -5.85 -9.04
N SER A 419 22.05 -4.92 -8.37
CA SER A 419 21.43 -3.91 -7.48
C SER A 419 20.55 -2.89 -8.19
N THR A 420 20.64 -2.77 -9.51
CA THR A 420 19.86 -1.79 -10.29
C THR A 420 19.09 -2.44 -11.44
N ALA A 421 19.13 -3.76 -11.56
CA ALA A 421 18.57 -4.49 -12.70
C ALA A 421 17.05 -4.29 -12.83
N LEU A 422 16.37 -4.02 -11.71
CA LEU A 422 14.92 -3.86 -11.65
C LEU A 422 14.47 -2.40 -11.47
N LYS A 423 15.39 -1.42 -11.49
CA LYS A 423 15.06 -0.01 -11.15
C LYS A 423 13.93 0.60 -12.00
N ASP A 424 13.81 0.15 -13.26
CA ASP A 424 12.81 0.64 -14.23
C ASP A 424 11.67 -0.38 -14.44
N TRP A 425 11.67 -1.47 -13.66
CA TRP A 425 10.65 -2.53 -13.70
C TRP A 425 9.65 -2.34 -12.57
N ASN A 426 8.38 -2.46 -12.91
CA ASN A 426 7.31 -2.58 -11.94
C ASN A 426 7.22 -4.02 -11.47
N ILE A 427 7.11 -4.24 -10.16
CA ILE A 427 7.08 -5.57 -9.56
C ILE A 427 5.89 -5.69 -8.61
N TYR A 428 5.18 -6.80 -8.68
CA TYR A 428 4.26 -7.28 -7.67
C TYR A 428 4.74 -8.67 -7.24
N SER A 429 5.16 -8.77 -5.98
CA SER A 429 5.88 -9.92 -5.42
C SER A 429 5.21 -10.42 -4.14
N PRO A 430 4.18 -11.28 -4.25
CA PRO A 430 3.67 -12.08 -3.13
C PRO A 430 4.76 -12.99 -2.55
N ARG A 431 4.66 -13.34 -1.25
CA ARG A 431 5.67 -14.22 -0.60
C ARG A 431 5.72 -15.62 -1.23
N TRP A 432 4.60 -16.10 -1.73
CA TRP A 432 4.47 -17.41 -2.37
C TRP A 432 4.47 -17.34 -3.89
N ALA A 433 4.59 -16.14 -4.46
CA ALA A 433 4.79 -15.96 -5.90
C ALA A 433 5.86 -14.87 -6.17
N PRO A 434 7.09 -15.06 -5.68
CA PRO A 434 8.08 -13.99 -5.67
C PRO A 434 8.59 -13.66 -7.08
N VAL A 435 8.84 -12.37 -7.30
CA VAL A 435 9.57 -11.83 -8.44
C VAL A 435 10.93 -11.33 -7.97
N SER A 436 12.00 -11.82 -8.57
CA SER A 436 13.37 -11.53 -8.14
C SER A 436 14.37 -11.48 -9.30
N ILE A 437 15.59 -11.02 -9.03
CA ILE A 437 16.72 -11.17 -9.94
C ILE A 437 17.69 -12.20 -9.35
N GLY A 438 18.17 -13.14 -10.17
CA GLY A 438 19.06 -14.18 -9.65
C GLY A 438 19.72 -15.02 -10.74
N LYS A 439 20.68 -15.86 -10.34
CA LYS A 439 21.31 -16.84 -11.23
C LYS A 439 20.44 -18.09 -11.32
N VAL A 440 20.20 -18.57 -12.54
CA VAL A 440 19.37 -19.77 -12.78
C VAL A 440 20.24 -21.03 -12.79
N PRO A 441 19.97 -22.03 -11.92
CA PRO A 441 20.65 -23.33 -11.98
C PRO A 441 20.39 -24.05 -13.31
N GLY A 442 21.39 -24.73 -13.87
CA GLY A 442 21.23 -25.52 -15.11
C GLY A 442 21.23 -24.74 -16.44
N VAL A 443 20.96 -23.42 -16.42
CA VAL A 443 21.01 -22.53 -17.60
C VAL A 443 22.17 -21.53 -17.45
N LYS A 444 23.40 -21.95 -17.80
CA LYS A 444 24.63 -21.11 -17.83
C LYS A 444 24.96 -20.26 -16.58
N ALA A 445 24.26 -20.42 -15.45
CA ALA A 445 24.41 -19.62 -14.23
C ALA A 445 24.35 -18.09 -14.48
N GLU A 446 23.62 -17.66 -15.51
CA GLU A 446 23.46 -16.24 -15.87
C GLU A 446 22.37 -15.57 -15.00
N GLN A 447 22.52 -14.26 -14.76
CA GLN A 447 21.52 -13.44 -14.07
C GLN A 447 20.27 -13.29 -14.96
N GLN A 448 19.09 -13.55 -14.39
CA GLN A 448 17.79 -13.42 -15.07
C GLN A 448 16.77 -12.81 -14.12
N LEU A 449 15.70 -12.24 -14.69
CA LEU A 449 14.47 -11.95 -13.96
C LEU A 449 13.71 -13.27 -13.76
N ILE A 450 13.38 -13.57 -12.52
CA ILE A 450 12.78 -14.83 -12.09
C ILE A 450 11.39 -14.53 -11.56
N LEU A 451 10.40 -15.25 -12.08
CA LEU A 451 9.06 -15.31 -11.52
C LEU A 451 8.82 -16.74 -11.05
N GLU A 452 8.60 -16.91 -9.75
CA GLU A 452 8.21 -18.19 -9.15
C GLU A 452 6.77 -18.11 -8.68
N ASP A 453 6.06 -19.23 -8.68
CA ASP A 453 4.67 -19.26 -8.24
C ASP A 453 4.29 -20.61 -7.64
N LYS A 454 3.86 -20.55 -6.39
CA LYS A 454 3.22 -21.65 -5.67
C LYS A 454 2.00 -21.17 -4.86
N ASP A 455 1.46 -19.98 -5.18
CA ASP A 455 0.30 -19.41 -4.47
C ASP A 455 -0.99 -19.70 -5.24
N PRO A 456 -1.91 -20.53 -4.75
CA PRO A 456 -3.20 -20.77 -5.42
C PRO A 456 -4.06 -19.50 -5.51
N PHE A 457 -3.78 -18.51 -4.66
CA PHE A 457 -4.54 -17.28 -4.52
C PHE A 457 -3.75 -16.05 -4.92
N ASP A 458 -2.55 -16.17 -5.47
CA ASP A 458 -1.82 -15.02 -5.99
C ASP A 458 -0.99 -15.32 -7.24
N TYR A 459 -0.26 -14.33 -7.75
CA TYR A 459 0.70 -14.51 -8.83
C TYR A 459 1.84 -13.49 -8.72
N GLY A 460 3.00 -13.84 -9.23
CA GLY A 460 4.09 -12.91 -9.47
C GLY A 460 3.82 -12.11 -10.74
N LYS A 461 4.08 -10.81 -10.73
CA LYS A 461 3.97 -9.95 -11.92
C LYS A 461 5.15 -9.01 -12.05
N ALA A 462 5.75 -8.99 -13.23
CA ALA A 462 6.77 -8.03 -13.64
C ALA A 462 6.27 -7.23 -14.86
N GLU A 463 6.37 -5.92 -14.81
CA GLU A 463 5.87 -5.02 -15.84
C GLU A 463 6.95 -4.00 -16.23
N ARG A 464 7.07 -3.72 -17.53
CA ARG A 464 8.06 -2.78 -18.06
C ARG A 464 7.40 -1.80 -19.01
N LEU A 465 7.51 -0.52 -18.69
CA LEU A 465 7.02 0.57 -19.53
C LEU A 465 8.00 0.87 -20.66
N PHE A 466 7.47 1.31 -21.81
CA PHE A 466 8.20 1.82 -22.96
C PHE A 466 7.41 2.98 -23.61
N PRO A 467 8.01 3.80 -24.49
CA PRO A 467 7.29 4.88 -25.16
C PRO A 467 6.06 4.39 -25.91
N ALA A 468 4.96 5.12 -25.84
CA ALA A 468 3.71 4.73 -26.50
C ALA A 468 3.86 4.67 -28.04
N SER A 469 3.74 3.46 -28.61
CA SER A 469 4.01 3.19 -30.04
C SER A 469 2.83 2.49 -30.72
N SER A 470 2.61 2.82 -32.00
CA SER A 470 1.63 2.14 -32.86
C SER A 470 2.27 1.09 -33.77
N LYS A 471 3.55 1.26 -34.14
CA LYS A 471 4.36 0.26 -34.84
C LYS A 471 5.57 -0.08 -33.99
N LEU A 472 5.71 -1.36 -33.64
CA LEU A 472 6.60 -1.79 -32.57
C LEU A 472 7.21 -3.15 -32.88
N SER A 473 8.50 -3.27 -32.60
CA SER A 473 9.20 -4.54 -32.41
C SER A 473 9.39 -4.78 -30.91
N VAL A 474 8.96 -5.93 -30.41
CA VAL A 474 9.25 -6.38 -29.05
C VAL A 474 9.95 -7.71 -29.12
N SER A 475 11.14 -7.83 -28.54
CA SER A 475 11.85 -9.10 -28.44
C SER A 475 12.18 -9.43 -27.00
N PHE A 476 11.95 -10.66 -26.58
CA PHE A 476 12.33 -11.13 -25.27
C PHE A 476 12.81 -12.58 -25.32
N THR A 477 13.61 -12.96 -24.33
CA THR A 477 14.10 -14.33 -24.17
C THR A 477 13.49 -14.91 -22.90
N VAL A 478 12.82 -16.06 -23.03
CA VAL A 478 12.12 -16.73 -21.91
C VAL A 478 12.47 -18.21 -21.84
N THR A 479 12.57 -18.73 -20.63
CA THR A 479 12.67 -20.15 -20.31
C THR A 479 11.63 -20.50 -19.25
N ALA A 480 10.88 -21.57 -19.46
CA ALA A 480 9.99 -22.15 -18.45
C ALA A 480 10.67 -23.41 -17.87
N ALA A 481 10.77 -23.53 -16.54
CA ALA A 481 11.41 -24.68 -15.89
C ALA A 481 10.56 -25.95 -15.91
N GLN A 482 9.31 -25.82 -16.34
CA GLN A 482 8.29 -26.85 -16.39
C GLN A 482 7.39 -26.63 -17.59
N ASN A 483 6.59 -27.63 -17.96
CA ASN A 483 5.54 -27.50 -18.99
C ASN A 483 4.24 -28.23 -18.65
N SER A 484 4.07 -28.67 -17.40
CA SER A 484 2.95 -29.53 -16.94
C SER A 484 2.16 -28.95 -15.75
N HIS A 485 2.47 -27.72 -15.35
CA HIS A 485 1.81 -26.94 -14.30
C HIS A 485 2.20 -25.46 -14.42
N GLY A 486 1.41 -24.60 -13.78
CA GLY A 486 1.56 -23.15 -13.81
C GLY A 486 1.25 -22.56 -15.19
N ALA A 487 1.19 -21.24 -15.24
CA ALA A 487 1.04 -20.50 -16.49
C ALA A 487 1.93 -19.26 -16.47
N LEU A 488 2.41 -18.82 -17.63
CA LEU A 488 2.99 -17.49 -17.80
C LEU A 488 2.24 -16.75 -18.89
N HIS A 489 1.57 -15.68 -18.49
CA HIS A 489 0.94 -14.72 -19.38
C HIS A 489 1.95 -13.63 -19.74
N VAL A 490 2.12 -13.38 -21.04
CA VAL A 490 2.89 -12.25 -21.57
C VAL A 490 1.94 -11.34 -22.34
N GLU A 491 1.75 -10.12 -21.88
CA GLU A 491 0.78 -9.17 -22.44
C GLU A 491 1.46 -7.89 -22.91
N LEU A 492 1.00 -7.36 -24.04
CA LEU A 492 1.27 -5.98 -24.41
C LEU A 492 0.01 -5.17 -24.23
N GLN A 493 0.12 -4.08 -23.47
CA GLN A 493 -1.03 -3.28 -23.06
C GLN A 493 -0.87 -1.80 -23.41
N ASP A 494 -2.00 -1.12 -23.54
CA ASP A 494 -2.07 0.34 -23.65
C ASP A 494 -1.90 1.03 -22.28
N GLY A 495 -1.98 2.37 -22.28
CA GLY A 495 -1.84 3.15 -21.05
C GLY A 495 -3.01 3.10 -20.07
N LYS A 496 -4.13 2.50 -20.49
CA LYS A 496 -5.26 2.17 -19.60
C LYS A 496 -5.16 0.75 -19.08
N GLY A 497 -4.16 -0.01 -19.50
CA GLY A 497 -3.98 -1.41 -19.14
C GLY A 497 -4.81 -2.41 -19.92
N THR A 498 -5.35 -2.02 -21.06
CA THR A 498 -6.04 -2.92 -21.97
C THR A 498 -5.02 -3.82 -22.69
N PRO A 499 -5.04 -5.14 -22.50
CA PRO A 499 -4.17 -6.04 -23.25
C PRO A 499 -4.64 -6.18 -24.71
N GLY A 500 -3.86 -5.65 -25.66
CA GLY A 500 -4.13 -5.87 -27.09
C GLY A 500 -3.69 -7.26 -27.56
N LEU A 501 -2.63 -7.78 -26.94
CA LEU A 501 -2.02 -9.08 -27.23
C LEU A 501 -1.74 -9.82 -25.94
N ARG A 502 -1.97 -11.14 -25.94
CA ARG A 502 -1.64 -12.06 -24.83
C ARG A 502 -1.07 -13.36 -25.39
N LEU A 503 0.13 -13.72 -24.96
CA LEU A 503 0.75 -15.03 -25.16
C LEU A 503 0.70 -15.80 -23.84
N VAL A 504 0.62 -17.13 -23.91
CA VAL A 504 0.53 -17.99 -22.72
C VAL A 504 1.40 -19.23 -22.89
N PHE A 505 2.36 -19.41 -22.00
CA PHE A 505 2.95 -20.72 -21.70
C PHE A 505 2.05 -21.40 -20.68
N ASP A 506 1.42 -22.51 -21.03
CA ASP A 506 0.37 -23.12 -20.20
C ASP A 506 0.72 -24.57 -19.79
N ALA A 507 0.03 -25.09 -18.78
CA ALA A 507 0.22 -26.42 -18.21
C ALA A 507 -0.07 -27.58 -19.19
N ASP A 508 -0.68 -27.29 -20.35
CA ASP A 508 -0.90 -28.23 -21.46
C ASP A 508 0.33 -28.40 -22.38
N SER A 509 1.47 -27.81 -22.00
CA SER A 509 2.72 -27.78 -22.78
C SER A 509 2.63 -27.04 -24.12
N VAL A 510 1.61 -26.20 -24.32
CA VAL A 510 1.42 -25.41 -25.54
C VAL A 510 1.77 -23.95 -25.29
N PHE A 511 2.51 -23.35 -26.23
CA PHE A 511 2.68 -21.91 -26.32
C PHE A 511 1.63 -21.37 -27.31
N LYS A 512 0.73 -20.53 -26.79
CA LYS A 512 -0.49 -20.10 -27.49
C LYS A 512 -0.71 -18.60 -27.38
N ALA A 513 -1.50 -18.05 -28.31
CA ALA A 513 -1.88 -16.65 -28.35
C ALA A 513 -3.40 -16.47 -28.27
N LYS A 514 -3.86 -15.48 -27.50
CA LYS A 514 -5.29 -15.14 -27.41
C LYS A 514 -5.77 -14.51 -28.73
N ALA A 515 -6.91 -14.97 -29.25
CA ALA A 515 -7.45 -14.52 -30.54
C ALA A 515 -8.96 -14.21 -30.47
N GLY A 516 -9.43 -13.60 -29.37
CA GLY A 516 -10.86 -13.36 -29.10
C GLY A 516 -11.37 -14.36 -28.08
N ALA A 517 -12.47 -15.08 -28.33
CA ALA A 517 -12.94 -16.12 -27.41
C ALA A 517 -12.04 -17.37 -27.38
N ARG A 518 -11.27 -17.61 -28.43
CA ARG A 518 -10.40 -18.80 -28.59
C ARG A 518 -8.92 -18.44 -28.43
N PHE A 519 -8.10 -19.50 -28.31
CA PHE A 519 -6.65 -19.43 -28.43
C PHE A 519 -6.20 -20.02 -29.77
N LYS A 520 -5.11 -19.48 -30.32
CA LYS A 520 -4.37 -20.06 -31.44
C LYS A 520 -3.12 -20.73 -30.89
N ASN A 521 -3.07 -22.04 -31.01
CA ASN A 521 -1.91 -22.84 -30.64
C ASN A 521 -0.92 -22.82 -31.80
N PHE A 522 0.32 -22.40 -31.57
CA PHE A 522 1.31 -22.29 -32.66
C PHE A 522 2.57 -23.13 -32.44
N MET A 523 2.86 -23.55 -31.21
CA MET A 523 3.90 -24.55 -30.95
C MET A 523 3.73 -25.24 -29.58
N LYS A 524 4.38 -26.38 -29.41
CA LYS A 524 4.65 -26.96 -28.09
C LYS A 524 5.92 -26.35 -27.51
N TYR A 525 6.03 -26.32 -26.19
CA TYR A 525 7.25 -25.94 -25.49
C TYR A 525 7.71 -27.04 -24.54
N SER A 526 9.02 -27.08 -24.30
CA SER A 526 9.68 -28.05 -23.44
C SER A 526 10.29 -27.34 -22.23
N PRO A 527 10.38 -28.01 -21.06
CA PRO A 527 11.07 -27.47 -19.91
C PRO A 527 12.52 -27.11 -20.25
N ASP A 528 13.03 -26.08 -19.59
CA ASP A 528 14.41 -25.58 -19.65
C ASP A 528 14.90 -25.15 -21.04
N SER A 529 14.01 -25.16 -22.03
CA SER A 529 14.29 -24.68 -23.37
C SER A 529 14.19 -23.17 -23.41
N MET A 530 15.19 -22.53 -24.05
CA MET A 530 15.22 -21.09 -24.24
C MET A 530 14.50 -20.71 -25.53
N TYR A 531 13.55 -19.78 -25.43
CA TYR A 531 12.79 -19.25 -26.55
C TYR A 531 13.11 -17.78 -26.76
N ASN A 532 13.64 -17.45 -27.94
CA ASN A 532 13.81 -16.07 -28.39
C ASN A 532 12.55 -15.68 -29.16
N VAL A 533 11.71 -14.87 -28.53
CA VAL A 533 10.44 -14.40 -29.09
C VAL A 533 10.65 -13.01 -29.65
N ARG A 534 10.18 -12.76 -30.88
CA ARG A 534 10.07 -11.41 -31.45
C ARG A 534 8.64 -11.20 -31.96
N LEU A 535 8.06 -10.07 -31.58
CA LEU A 535 6.75 -9.60 -32.00
C LEU A 535 6.92 -8.37 -32.88
N THR A 536 6.40 -8.43 -34.10
CA THR A 536 6.27 -7.27 -34.99
C THR A 536 4.81 -6.86 -34.98
N ILE A 537 4.50 -5.65 -34.51
CA ILE A 537 3.12 -5.22 -34.21
C ILE A 537 2.79 -3.92 -34.94
N ASN A 538 1.56 -3.82 -35.42
CA ASN A 538 0.99 -2.60 -35.98
C ASN A 538 -0.44 -2.42 -35.45
N THR A 539 -0.67 -1.41 -34.61
CA THR A 539 -1.98 -1.13 -34.01
C THR A 539 -2.97 -0.55 -35.01
N THR A 540 -2.50 0.21 -36.01
CA THR A 540 -3.34 0.82 -37.05
C THR A 540 -4.08 -0.23 -37.89
N ASN A 541 -3.42 -1.34 -38.25
CA ASN A 541 -4.07 -2.45 -38.97
C ASN A 541 -4.43 -3.63 -38.06
N ARG A 542 -4.13 -3.52 -36.76
CA ARG A 542 -4.34 -4.52 -35.69
C ARG A 542 -3.58 -5.84 -35.83
N PHE A 543 -2.64 -5.96 -36.77
CA PHE A 543 -1.89 -7.19 -36.96
C PHE A 543 -0.64 -7.26 -36.09
N TYR A 544 -0.28 -8.47 -35.72
CA TYR A 544 1.04 -8.80 -35.22
C TYR A 544 1.51 -10.13 -35.79
N THR A 545 2.83 -10.27 -35.87
CA THR A 545 3.52 -11.51 -36.23
C THR A 545 4.41 -11.95 -35.08
N ILE A 546 4.31 -13.24 -34.71
CA ILE A 546 5.17 -13.91 -33.74
C ILE A 546 6.26 -14.64 -34.50
N ASN A 547 7.51 -14.33 -34.16
CA ASN A 547 8.68 -15.09 -34.53
C ASN A 547 9.23 -15.78 -33.27
N VAL A 548 9.53 -17.07 -33.36
CA VAL A 548 10.21 -17.83 -32.31
C VAL A 548 11.44 -18.49 -32.89
N ASN A 549 12.60 -18.23 -32.28
CA ASN A 549 13.90 -18.77 -32.69
C ASN A 549 14.22 -18.56 -34.18
N GLY A 550 13.86 -17.39 -34.71
CA GLY A 550 14.15 -17.01 -36.10
C GLY A 550 13.06 -17.38 -37.11
N LYS A 551 12.03 -18.15 -36.72
CA LYS A 551 10.92 -18.55 -37.61
C LYS A 551 9.62 -17.86 -37.26
N ASP A 552 8.92 -17.30 -38.25
CA ASP A 552 7.56 -16.79 -38.08
C ASP A 552 6.60 -17.97 -37.88
N VAL A 553 5.90 -17.99 -36.73
CA VAL A 553 5.05 -19.11 -36.31
C VAL A 553 3.56 -18.76 -36.31
N LEU A 554 3.23 -17.46 -36.25
CA LEU A 554 1.84 -17.00 -36.28
C LEU A 554 1.76 -15.54 -36.72
N THR A 555 0.85 -15.23 -37.65
CA THR A 555 0.33 -13.87 -37.88
C THR A 555 -1.13 -13.84 -37.43
N SER A 556 -1.50 -12.85 -36.62
CA SER A 556 -2.84 -12.75 -36.07
C SER A 556 -3.26 -11.31 -35.80
N LEU A 557 -4.55 -11.13 -35.55
CA LEU A 557 -5.13 -9.89 -35.08
C LEU A 557 -5.00 -9.79 -33.56
N MET A 558 -4.73 -8.59 -33.06
CA MET A 558 -4.92 -8.24 -31.65
C MET A 558 -6.37 -8.50 -31.24
N PHE A 559 -6.55 -9.17 -30.09
CA PHE A 559 -7.87 -9.60 -29.64
C PHE A 559 -8.69 -8.45 -29.07
N ALA A 560 -8.02 -7.42 -28.54
CA ALA A 560 -8.63 -6.15 -28.19
C ALA A 560 -8.00 -5.03 -29.03
N PRO A 561 -8.79 -4.09 -29.58
CA PRO A 561 -8.24 -2.93 -30.26
C PRO A 561 -7.63 -1.97 -29.25
N VAL A 562 -6.45 -1.43 -29.57
CA VAL A 562 -5.74 -0.41 -28.79
C VAL A 562 -5.12 0.60 -29.77
N ASP A 563 -5.07 1.88 -29.39
CA ASP A 563 -4.45 2.92 -30.21
C ASP A 563 -2.92 2.77 -30.22
N LYS A 564 -2.34 2.69 -29.03
CA LYS A 564 -0.90 2.53 -28.80
C LYS A 564 -0.64 1.53 -27.69
N LEU A 565 0.49 0.86 -27.78
CA LEU A 565 1.04 0.02 -26.72
C LEU A 565 2.15 0.77 -26.00
N GLU A 566 2.23 0.64 -24.69
CA GLU A 566 3.27 1.33 -23.89
C GLU A 566 3.81 0.49 -22.72
N ARG A 567 3.36 -0.77 -22.58
CA ARG A 567 3.88 -1.67 -21.56
C ARG A 567 3.83 -3.13 -21.95
N ILE A 568 4.79 -3.89 -21.44
CA ILE A 568 4.79 -5.36 -21.43
C ILE A 568 4.63 -5.88 -20.01
N VAL A 569 3.83 -6.93 -19.84
CA VAL A 569 3.55 -7.58 -18.55
C VAL A 569 3.88 -9.06 -18.66
N PHE A 570 4.65 -9.57 -17.70
CA PHE A 570 4.87 -10.98 -17.43
C PHE A 570 4.16 -11.33 -16.11
N ARG A 571 3.26 -12.32 -16.13
CA ARG A 571 2.46 -12.69 -14.95
C ARG A 571 2.28 -14.20 -14.87
N THR A 572 2.47 -14.79 -13.68
CA THR A 572 2.42 -16.25 -13.47
C THR A 572 1.00 -16.81 -13.29
N GLY A 573 -0.02 -16.01 -13.58
CA GLY A 573 -1.43 -16.40 -13.45
C GLY A 573 -2.37 -15.58 -14.32
N GLU A 574 -3.62 -15.99 -14.34
CA GLU A 574 -4.68 -15.29 -15.05
C GLU A 574 -5.01 -13.93 -14.39
N PRO A 575 -5.43 -12.90 -15.17
CA PRO A 575 -5.96 -11.68 -14.56
C PRO A 575 -7.18 -12.00 -13.70
N ARG A 576 -7.29 -11.34 -12.55
CA ARG A 576 -8.48 -11.43 -11.70
C ARG A 576 -9.50 -10.38 -12.06
N HIS A 577 -10.76 -10.77 -11.90
CA HIS A 577 -11.92 -9.90 -12.10
C HIS A 577 -12.73 -9.72 -10.82
N PHE A 578 -12.75 -10.72 -9.92
CA PHE A 578 -13.31 -10.59 -8.58
C PHE A 578 -12.29 -9.93 -7.63
N PRO A 579 -12.70 -9.02 -6.74
CA PRO A 579 -14.05 -8.45 -6.61
C PRO A 579 -14.34 -7.43 -7.73
N ASP A 580 -15.60 -7.18 -8.01
CA ASP A 580 -16.06 -6.11 -8.89
C ASP A 580 -16.90 -5.08 -8.11
N ALA A 581 -17.42 -4.06 -8.80
CA ALA A 581 -18.20 -2.98 -8.19
C ALA A 581 -19.52 -3.47 -7.54
N ASP A 582 -20.04 -4.62 -7.98
CA ASP A 582 -21.30 -5.22 -7.50
C ASP A 582 -21.08 -6.29 -6.43
N THR A 583 -19.83 -6.62 -6.13
CA THR A 583 -19.47 -7.58 -5.09
C THR A 583 -19.92 -7.08 -3.71
N PRO A 584 -20.60 -7.92 -2.90
CA PRO A 584 -20.97 -7.56 -1.52
C PRO A 584 -19.77 -7.10 -0.69
N ALA A 585 -19.97 -6.11 0.17
CA ALA A 585 -18.89 -5.52 0.97
C ALA A 585 -18.25 -6.51 1.95
N ASP A 586 -19.07 -7.39 2.53
CA ASP A 586 -18.70 -8.31 3.61
C ASP A 586 -18.50 -9.74 3.06
N GLN A 587 -17.41 -10.38 3.49
CA GLN A 587 -17.14 -11.79 3.24
C GLN A 587 -17.05 -12.53 4.57
N GLU A 588 -18.03 -13.38 4.84
CA GLU A 588 -18.09 -14.20 6.07
C GLU A 588 -17.59 -15.64 5.86
N TYR A 589 -17.17 -15.99 4.64
CA TYR A 589 -16.67 -17.33 4.30
C TYR A 589 -15.17 -17.33 4.01
N ASP A 590 -14.53 -18.46 4.31
CA ASP A 590 -13.17 -18.76 3.90
C ASP A 590 -13.17 -19.40 2.51
N LEU A 591 -12.13 -19.14 1.72
CA LEU A 591 -11.89 -19.87 0.48
C LEU A 591 -11.45 -21.30 0.79
N LYS A 592 -11.80 -22.25 -0.09
CA LYS A 592 -11.38 -23.66 0.08
C LYS A 592 -9.86 -23.75 0.06
N GLN A 593 -9.28 -24.48 1.01
CA GLN A 593 -7.83 -24.69 1.11
C GLN A 593 -7.04 -23.37 1.20
N ALA A 594 -7.59 -22.36 1.89
CA ALA A 594 -7.03 -21.02 2.04
C ALA A 594 -5.54 -20.98 2.46
N GLY A 595 -5.12 -21.93 3.31
CA GLY A 595 -3.75 -22.03 3.80
C GLY A 595 -2.81 -22.89 2.95
N GLU A 596 -3.28 -23.57 1.90
CA GLU A 596 -2.48 -24.54 1.16
C GLU A 596 -1.63 -23.89 0.05
N GLN A 597 -0.48 -24.50 -0.24
CA GLN A 597 0.38 -24.16 -1.39
C GLN A 597 0.05 -25.04 -2.59
N GLU A 598 0.34 -24.54 -3.79
CA GLU A 598 0.42 -25.41 -4.96
C GLU A 598 1.45 -26.52 -4.73
N ALA A 599 1.11 -27.75 -5.10
CA ALA A 599 1.97 -28.91 -4.89
C ALA A 599 3.29 -28.84 -5.68
N ARG A 600 3.33 -28.03 -6.75
CA ARG A 600 4.49 -27.86 -7.62
C ARG A 600 4.71 -26.38 -7.91
N ASN A 601 5.91 -25.89 -7.63
CA ASN A 601 6.31 -24.51 -7.87
C ASN A 601 6.61 -24.29 -9.36
N ALA A 602 5.90 -23.37 -10.00
CA ALA A 602 6.15 -22.96 -11.37
C ALA A 602 7.25 -21.90 -11.41
N LYS A 603 8.21 -22.01 -12.33
CA LYS A 603 9.28 -21.02 -12.50
C LYS A 603 9.44 -20.60 -13.95
N PHE A 604 9.56 -19.30 -14.14
CA PHE A 604 9.81 -18.68 -15.43
C PHE A 604 10.97 -17.70 -15.32
N TYR A 605 11.85 -17.75 -16.32
CA TYR A 605 13.06 -16.95 -16.35
C TYR A 605 13.06 -16.09 -17.60
N ILE A 606 13.20 -14.77 -17.41
CA ILE A 606 13.32 -13.80 -18.50
C ILE A 606 14.78 -13.34 -18.53
N ARG A 607 15.46 -13.61 -19.65
CA ARG A 607 16.88 -13.27 -19.83
C ARG A 607 17.07 -11.89 -20.45
N SER A 608 16.18 -11.47 -21.34
CA SER A 608 16.25 -10.15 -21.97
C SER A 608 14.89 -9.66 -22.43
N LEU A 609 14.77 -8.33 -22.53
CA LEU A 609 13.66 -7.61 -23.13
C LEU A 609 14.21 -6.42 -23.93
N LYS A 610 13.80 -6.31 -25.19
CA LYS A 610 14.09 -5.15 -26.05
C LYS A 610 12.82 -4.70 -26.74
N THR A 611 12.68 -3.40 -26.89
CA THR A 611 11.61 -2.79 -27.68
C THR A 611 12.22 -1.80 -28.68
N ALA A 612 11.55 -1.55 -29.80
CA ALA A 612 11.93 -0.49 -30.73
C ALA A 612 10.72 -0.09 -31.59
N GLU A 613 10.63 1.19 -31.94
CA GLU A 613 9.70 1.66 -32.96
C GLU A 613 10.10 1.14 -34.35
N LEU A 614 9.11 0.88 -35.22
CA LEU A 614 9.28 0.31 -36.57
C LEU A 614 8.98 1.31 -37.69
#